data_AF-A0A519PDI5-F1
#
_entry.id   AF-A0A519PDI5-F1
#
_cell.length_a   1.000
_cell.length_b   1.000
_cell.length_c   1.000
_cell.angle_alpha   90.00
_cell.angle_beta   90.00
_cell.angle_gamma   90.00
#
_symmetry.space_group_name_H-M   'P 1'
#
loop_
_entity.id
_entity.type
_entity.pdbx_description
1 polymer ?
#
loop_
_entity_poly.entity_id
_entity_poly.type
_entity_poly.pdbx_seq_one_letter_code
_entity_poly.pdbx_strand_id
1 'polypeptide(L)'
;PLSRLPGAAGAFFTGVLAVVVAAPCTAPFMAAALGAALVLPWPMALAVFLMLGLGLALPYLAISLSPGLLSRLPRPGVWMERLKGLLAFPMYGAALWLMWVFTRQAGVDALGLLLTAALLLAFAALLMGLVQAARQRGEHAVVATVAATIACFMALGLAGVAAGGAQTDGAAPSKDGGPLASQPWSASAVAQATAAGRPVLVNLTADWCVTCKINERAALSSPRVAKAMTQANAAYLVGDWTRRDDAITRELQAHGRSGVPLSLLYRPGQAEPEILPQLLTEGVVIDALTD
;
A
#
# COMPACT_ATOMS: atom_id res chain seq x y z
N PRO A 1 -24.82 -13.47 -9.14
CA PRO A 1 -24.35 -13.56 -7.73
C PRO A 1 -23.59 -14.88 -7.46
N LEU A 2 -22.28 -14.80 -7.24
CA LEU A 2 -21.40 -15.94 -6.91
C LEU A 2 -21.80 -16.66 -5.61
N SER A 3 -22.61 -16.03 -4.76
CA SER A 3 -23.21 -16.60 -3.56
C SER A 3 -24.35 -17.60 -3.80
N ARG A 4 -24.74 -17.86 -5.05
CA ARG A 4 -25.80 -18.82 -5.42
C ARG A 4 -25.30 -20.05 -6.19
N LEU A 5 -23.99 -20.22 -6.37
CA LEU A 5 -23.43 -21.48 -6.88
C LEU A 5 -23.58 -22.55 -5.79
N PRO A 6 -24.25 -23.69 -6.04
CA PRO A 6 -24.31 -24.77 -5.08
C PRO A 6 -22.89 -25.37 -4.88
N GLY A 7 -22.48 -25.54 -3.63
CA GLY A 7 -21.27 -26.29 -3.25
C GLY A 7 -19.98 -25.49 -3.05
N ALA A 8 -18.91 -26.23 -2.75
CA ALA A 8 -17.60 -25.74 -2.31
C ALA A 8 -16.95 -24.71 -3.26
N ALA A 9 -17.25 -24.75 -4.55
CA ALA A 9 -16.73 -23.80 -5.54
C ALA A 9 -17.22 -22.36 -5.29
N GLY A 10 -18.49 -22.17 -4.89
CA GLY A 10 -19.02 -20.84 -4.57
C GLY A 10 -18.33 -20.22 -3.35
N ALA A 11 -18.09 -21.03 -2.31
CA ALA A 11 -17.38 -20.61 -1.10
C ALA A 11 -15.89 -20.33 -1.35
N PHE A 12 -15.25 -21.08 -2.24
CA PHE A 12 -13.85 -20.86 -2.61
C PHE A 12 -13.65 -19.52 -3.33
N PHE A 13 -14.44 -19.22 -4.37
CA PHE A 13 -14.30 -17.97 -5.12
C PHE A 13 -14.67 -16.73 -4.31
N THR A 14 -15.66 -16.81 -3.41
CA THR A 14 -15.95 -15.70 -2.49
C THR A 14 -14.83 -15.48 -1.49
N GLY A 15 -14.18 -16.55 -1.01
CA GLY A 15 -12.99 -16.48 -0.18
C GLY A 15 -11.83 -15.78 -0.89
N VAL A 16 -11.50 -16.19 -2.11
CA VAL A 16 -10.42 -15.57 -2.90
C VAL A 16 -10.68 -14.09 -3.13
N LEU A 17 -11.89 -13.72 -3.56
CA LEU A 17 -12.25 -12.32 -3.77
C LEU A 17 -12.18 -11.50 -2.48
N ALA A 18 -12.64 -12.06 -1.36
CA ALA A 18 -12.56 -11.39 -0.06
C ALA A 18 -11.12 -11.13 0.37
N VAL A 19 -10.21 -12.10 0.16
CA VAL A 19 -8.78 -11.94 0.49
C VAL A 19 -8.13 -10.89 -0.41
N VAL A 20 -8.40 -10.91 -1.72
CA VAL A 20 -7.84 -9.91 -2.66
C VAL A 20 -8.28 -8.49 -2.28
N VAL A 21 -9.54 -8.32 -1.90
CA VAL A 21 -10.09 -7.02 -1.49
C VAL A 21 -9.62 -6.60 -0.09
N ALA A 22 -9.34 -7.55 0.80
CA ALA A 22 -8.83 -7.29 2.15
C ALA A 22 -7.30 -7.07 2.21
N ALA A 23 -6.55 -7.55 1.22
CA ALA A 23 -5.10 -7.39 1.15
C ALA A 23 -4.65 -5.92 1.31
N PRO A 24 -5.22 -4.92 0.61
CA PRO A 24 -4.74 -3.54 0.75
C PRO A 24 -5.03 -2.90 2.11
N CYS A 25 -6.09 -3.30 2.83
CA CYS A 25 -6.40 -2.73 4.15
C CYS A 25 -5.62 -3.41 5.29
N THR A 26 -5.16 -4.63 5.07
CA THR A 26 -4.29 -5.38 6.02
C THR A 26 -2.80 -5.20 5.72
N ALA A 27 -2.46 -4.74 4.50
CA ALA A 27 -1.10 -4.48 4.03
C ALA A 27 -0.23 -3.67 5.00
N PRO A 28 -0.63 -2.52 5.57
CA PRO A 28 0.26 -1.75 6.45
C PRO A 28 0.62 -2.50 7.75
N PHE A 29 -0.31 -3.28 8.30
CA PHE A 29 -0.08 -4.06 9.51
C PHE A 29 0.76 -5.30 9.24
N MET A 30 0.47 -6.01 8.14
CA MET A 30 1.23 -7.21 7.78
C MET A 30 2.60 -6.88 7.17
N ALA A 31 2.78 -5.74 6.48
CA ALA A 31 4.04 -5.40 5.81
C ALA A 31 5.22 -5.26 6.79
N ALA A 32 5.01 -4.69 7.97
CA ALA A 32 6.06 -4.60 8.99
C ALA A 32 6.45 -5.98 9.53
N ALA A 33 5.46 -6.83 9.82
CA ALA A 33 5.69 -8.20 10.30
C ALA A 33 6.36 -9.08 9.24
N LEU A 34 5.94 -8.99 7.99
CA LEU A 34 6.51 -9.71 6.86
C LEU A 34 7.91 -9.20 6.50
N GLY A 35 8.13 -7.89 6.58
CA GLY A 35 9.45 -7.28 6.38
C GLY A 35 10.48 -7.77 7.41
N ALA A 36 10.07 -7.91 8.67
CA ALA A 36 10.91 -8.53 9.69
C ALA A 36 11.13 -10.03 9.44
N ALA A 37 10.10 -10.76 9.00
CA ALA A 37 10.20 -12.18 8.70
C ALA A 37 11.17 -12.50 7.56
N LEU A 38 11.32 -11.61 6.57
CA LEU A 38 12.26 -11.77 5.44
C LEU A 38 13.73 -11.75 5.85
N VAL A 39 14.05 -11.14 7.01
CA VAL A 39 15.42 -11.05 7.54
C VAL A 39 15.73 -12.20 8.52
N LEU A 40 14.70 -12.95 8.96
CA LEU A 40 14.84 -14.04 9.92
C LEU A 40 15.04 -15.41 9.24
N PRO A 41 15.70 -16.37 9.90
CA PRO A 41 15.88 -17.72 9.37
C PRO A 41 14.54 -18.45 9.17
N TRP A 42 14.50 -19.36 8.19
CA TRP A 42 13.29 -20.08 7.74
C TRP A 42 12.38 -20.66 8.86
N PRO A 43 12.88 -21.16 10.01
CA PRO A 43 12.02 -21.70 11.06
C PRO A 43 11.22 -20.60 11.77
N MET A 44 11.82 -19.41 11.94
CA MET A 44 11.16 -18.28 12.58
C MET A 44 10.16 -17.61 11.66
N ALA A 45 10.45 -17.51 10.36
CA ALA A 45 9.47 -17.05 9.39
C ALA A 45 8.21 -17.92 9.42
N LEU A 46 8.37 -19.26 9.39
CA LEU A 46 7.24 -20.19 9.53
C LEU A 46 6.48 -20.01 10.85
N ALA A 47 7.19 -19.81 11.97
CA ALA A 47 6.55 -19.57 13.26
C ALA A 47 5.72 -18.27 13.28
N VAL A 48 6.21 -17.18 12.65
CA VAL A 48 5.47 -15.92 12.52
C VAL A 48 4.20 -16.12 11.69
N PHE A 49 4.29 -16.81 10.54
CA PHE A 49 3.11 -17.14 9.73
C PHE A 49 2.12 -18.01 10.49
N LEU A 50 2.61 -19.00 11.25
CA LEU A 50 1.77 -19.87 12.07
C LEU A 50 1.05 -19.07 13.15
N MET A 51 1.76 -18.20 13.87
CA MET A 51 1.19 -17.32 14.91
C MET A 51 0.18 -16.33 14.34
N LEU A 52 0.42 -15.76 13.16
CA LEU A 52 -0.54 -14.87 12.50
C LEU A 52 -1.82 -15.62 12.10
N GLY A 53 -1.67 -16.80 11.49
CA GLY A 53 -2.79 -17.64 11.12
C GLY A 53 -3.58 -18.11 12.34
N LEU A 54 -2.88 -18.54 13.40
CA LEU A 54 -3.49 -18.93 14.66
C LEU A 54 -4.21 -17.74 15.30
N GLY A 55 -3.61 -16.54 15.32
CA GLY A 55 -4.20 -15.34 15.88
C GLY A 55 -5.49 -14.91 15.18
N LEU A 56 -5.56 -15.06 13.85
CA LEU A 56 -6.79 -14.78 13.10
C LEU A 56 -7.85 -15.87 13.27
N ALA A 57 -7.43 -17.14 13.41
CA ALA A 57 -8.32 -18.29 13.61
C ALA A 57 -8.84 -18.40 15.06
N LEU A 58 -8.05 -17.98 16.05
CA LEU A 58 -8.36 -18.06 17.47
C LEU A 58 -9.70 -17.42 17.86
N PRO A 59 -10.05 -16.19 17.42
CA PRO A 59 -11.34 -15.60 17.76
C PRO A 59 -12.50 -16.38 17.14
N TYR A 60 -12.33 -16.89 15.92
CA TYR A 60 -13.34 -17.74 15.27
C TYR A 60 -13.52 -19.07 16.00
N LEU A 61 -12.42 -19.70 16.40
CA LEU A 61 -12.43 -20.96 17.15
C LEU A 61 -13.06 -20.77 18.53
N ALA A 62 -12.70 -19.69 19.24
CA ALA A 62 -13.23 -19.34 20.54
C ALA A 62 -14.74 -19.05 20.50
N ILE A 63 -15.22 -18.37 19.44
CA ILE A 63 -16.66 -18.17 19.21
C ILE A 63 -17.34 -19.50 18.92
N SER A 64 -16.75 -20.36 18.08
CA SER A 64 -17.34 -21.66 17.72
C SER A 64 -17.41 -22.65 18.89
N LEU A 65 -16.48 -22.57 19.85
CA LEU A 65 -16.44 -23.41 21.05
C LEU A 65 -17.32 -22.89 22.19
N SER A 66 -17.77 -21.63 22.16
CA SER A 66 -18.55 -21.02 23.24
C SER A 66 -20.04 -20.82 22.87
N PRO A 67 -20.92 -21.80 23.15
CA PRO A 67 -22.34 -21.69 22.84
C PRO A 67 -23.03 -20.51 23.55
N GLY A 68 -22.53 -20.10 24.72
CA GLY A 68 -23.03 -18.94 25.47
C GLY A 68 -22.68 -17.58 24.85
N LEU A 69 -21.60 -17.49 24.06
CA LEU A 69 -21.25 -16.28 23.32
C LEU A 69 -22.07 -16.21 22.03
N LEU A 70 -22.27 -17.35 21.37
CA LEU A 70 -23.15 -17.48 20.20
C LEU A 70 -24.59 -17.08 20.50
N SER A 71 -25.11 -17.41 21.69
CA SER A 71 -26.45 -17.00 22.12
C SER A 71 -26.58 -15.52 22.49
N ARG A 72 -25.45 -14.83 22.73
CA ARG A 72 -25.39 -13.38 23.00
C ARG A 72 -25.26 -12.55 21.72
N LEU A 73 -24.88 -13.17 20.60
CA LEU A 73 -24.88 -12.49 19.32
C LEU A 73 -26.33 -12.19 18.89
N PRO A 74 -26.65 -10.92 18.57
CA PRO A 74 -27.99 -10.56 18.13
C PRO A 74 -28.34 -11.36 16.86
N ARG A 75 -29.57 -11.88 16.79
CA ARG A 75 -30.04 -12.63 15.62
C ARG A 75 -29.82 -11.79 14.35
N PRO A 76 -29.35 -12.39 13.25
CA PRO A 76 -29.16 -11.68 11.99
C PRO A 76 -30.48 -11.02 11.59
N GLY A 77 -30.47 -9.70 11.54
CA GLY A 77 -31.64 -8.86 11.29
C GLY A 77 -31.20 -7.47 10.83
N VAL A 78 -32.07 -6.46 10.96
CA VAL A 78 -31.85 -5.10 10.43
C VAL A 78 -30.56 -4.44 10.96
N TRP A 79 -30.12 -4.80 12.18
CA TRP A 79 -28.86 -4.32 12.75
C TRP A 79 -27.63 -4.78 11.95
N MET A 80 -27.66 -6.01 11.40
CA MET A 80 -26.56 -6.53 10.59
C MET A 80 -26.46 -5.81 9.24
N GLU A 81 -27.57 -5.42 8.64
CA GLU A 81 -27.57 -4.60 7.42
C GLU A 81 -27.02 -3.19 7.66
N ARG A 82 -27.39 -2.55 8.78
CA ARG A 82 -26.83 -1.25 9.17
C ARG A 82 -25.34 -1.32 9.48
N LEU A 83 -24.88 -2.36 10.19
CA LEU A 83 -23.46 -2.58 10.47
C LEU A 83 -22.67 -2.83 9.18
N LYS A 84 -23.23 -3.60 8.24
CA LYS A 84 -22.64 -3.80 6.92
C LYS A 84 -22.53 -2.48 6.14
N GLY A 85 -23.56 -1.64 6.20
CA GLY A 85 -23.53 -0.30 5.63
C GLY A 85 -22.43 0.57 6.27
N LEU A 86 -22.29 0.52 7.59
CA LEU A 86 -21.26 1.26 8.31
C LEU A 86 -19.84 0.77 7.96
N LEU A 87 -19.62 -0.55 7.88
CA LEU A 87 -18.34 -1.14 7.47
C LEU A 87 -18.00 -0.90 6.00
N ALA A 88 -18.98 -0.57 5.15
CA ALA A 88 -18.71 -0.22 3.76
C ALA A 88 -18.01 1.14 3.62
N PHE A 89 -18.27 2.10 4.52
CA PHE A 89 -17.63 3.43 4.48
C PHE A 89 -16.09 3.40 4.52
N PRO A 90 -15.43 2.72 5.48
CA PRO A 90 -13.96 2.63 5.48
C PRO A 90 -13.42 1.86 4.28
N MET A 91 -14.15 0.88 3.73
CA MET A 91 -13.78 0.22 2.48
C MET A 91 -13.79 1.18 1.29
N TYR A 92 -14.80 2.05 1.18
CA TYR A 92 -14.81 3.11 0.16
C TYR A 92 -13.68 4.13 0.38
N GLY A 93 -13.36 4.46 1.62
CA GLY A 93 -12.22 5.31 1.96
C GLY A 93 -10.89 4.70 1.49
N ALA A 94 -10.67 3.42 1.76
CA ALA A 94 -9.50 2.70 1.27
C ALA A 94 -9.47 2.62 -0.26
N ALA A 95 -10.62 2.40 -0.92
CA ALA A 95 -10.70 2.39 -2.37
C ALA A 95 -10.33 3.74 -2.99
N LEU A 96 -10.83 4.85 -2.42
CA LEU A 96 -10.46 6.21 -2.85
C LEU A 96 -8.98 6.50 -2.61
N TRP A 97 -8.43 6.05 -1.48
CA TRP A 97 -7.01 6.18 -1.17
C TRP A 97 -6.14 5.42 -2.18
N LEU A 98 -6.46 4.17 -2.48
CA LEU A 98 -5.75 3.36 -3.48
C LEU A 98 -5.86 3.98 -4.88
N MET A 99 -7.02 4.51 -5.22
CA MET A 99 -7.23 5.23 -6.49
C MET A 99 -6.29 6.44 -6.60
N TRP A 100 -6.19 7.22 -5.51
CA TRP A 100 -5.26 8.36 -5.44
C TRP A 100 -3.80 7.92 -5.55
N VAL A 101 -3.39 6.88 -4.82
CA VAL A 101 -2.05 6.29 -4.90
C VAL A 101 -1.73 5.79 -6.31
N PHE A 102 -2.65 5.06 -6.94
CA PHE A 102 -2.48 4.55 -8.29
C PHE A 102 -2.33 5.70 -9.30
N THR A 103 -3.07 6.80 -9.12
CA THR A 103 -2.92 8.01 -9.94
C THR A 103 -1.52 8.61 -9.80
N ARG A 104 -0.96 8.64 -8.57
CA ARG A 104 0.41 9.12 -8.32
C ARG A 104 1.48 8.19 -8.88
N GLN A 105 1.22 6.87 -8.91
CA GLN A 105 2.15 5.88 -9.45
C GLN A 105 2.13 5.78 -10.98
N ALA A 106 0.95 5.70 -11.59
CA ALA A 106 0.78 5.34 -13.00
C ALA A 106 0.33 6.52 -13.89
N GLY A 107 0.07 7.69 -13.30
CA GLY A 107 -0.40 8.86 -14.02
C GLY A 107 -1.92 8.85 -14.29
N VAL A 108 -2.41 10.01 -14.74
CA VAL A 108 -3.85 10.26 -14.94
C VAL A 108 -4.43 9.44 -16.10
N ASP A 109 -3.60 9.11 -17.10
CA ASP A 109 -4.01 8.31 -18.26
C ASP A 109 -4.24 6.84 -17.88
N ALA A 110 -3.37 6.26 -17.05
CA ALA A 110 -3.53 4.89 -16.54
C ALA A 110 -4.76 4.78 -15.61
N LEU A 111 -5.07 5.83 -14.86
CA LEU A 111 -6.31 5.91 -14.07
C LEU A 111 -7.56 5.82 -14.97
N GLY A 112 -7.55 6.53 -16.10
CA GLY A 112 -8.61 6.47 -17.11
C GLY A 112 -8.79 5.06 -17.67
N LEU A 113 -7.70 4.34 -17.95
CA LEU A 113 -7.78 2.93 -18.37
C LEU A 113 -8.30 2.01 -17.24
N LEU A 114 -7.90 2.23 -15.98
CA LEU A 114 -8.37 1.42 -14.85
C LEU A 114 -9.87 1.63 -14.60
N LEU A 115 -10.34 2.88 -14.64
CA LEU A 115 -11.75 3.21 -14.45
C LEU A 115 -12.62 2.71 -15.60
N THR A 116 -12.12 2.76 -16.84
CA THR A 116 -12.84 2.17 -17.99
C THR A 116 -12.87 0.64 -17.90
N ALA A 117 -11.80 -0.01 -17.46
CA ALA A 117 -11.79 -1.45 -17.18
C ALA A 117 -12.78 -1.82 -16.05
N ALA A 118 -12.83 -1.04 -14.97
CA ALA A 118 -13.78 -1.22 -13.87
C ALA A 118 -15.24 -1.02 -14.33
N LEU A 119 -15.51 -0.03 -15.17
CA LEU A 119 -16.82 0.21 -15.76
C LEU A 119 -17.24 -0.94 -16.69
N LEU A 120 -16.31 -1.45 -17.51
CA LEU A 120 -16.55 -2.61 -18.37
C LEU A 120 -16.82 -3.89 -17.56
N LEU A 121 -16.13 -4.08 -16.43
CA LEU A 121 -16.40 -5.17 -15.49
C LEU A 121 -17.77 -5.03 -14.82
N ALA A 122 -18.15 -3.83 -14.39
CA ALA A 122 -19.48 -3.56 -13.84
C ALA A 122 -20.57 -3.81 -14.88
N PHE A 123 -20.34 -3.40 -16.13
CA PHE A 123 -21.24 -3.65 -17.25
C PHE A 123 -21.34 -5.15 -17.59
N ALA A 124 -20.21 -5.88 -17.61
CA ALA A 124 -20.20 -7.33 -17.77
C ALA A 124 -20.98 -8.04 -16.64
N ALA A 125 -20.85 -7.57 -15.39
CA ALA A 125 -21.59 -8.11 -14.25
C ALA A 125 -23.10 -7.85 -14.35
N LEU A 126 -23.51 -6.68 -14.83
CA LEU A 126 -24.91 -6.37 -15.12
C LEU A 126 -25.46 -7.25 -16.24
N LEU A 127 -24.74 -7.41 -17.34
CA LEU A 127 -25.11 -8.31 -18.44
C LEU A 127 -25.23 -9.76 -17.97
N MET A 128 -24.30 -10.24 -17.14
CA MET A 128 -24.40 -11.57 -16.51
C MET A 128 -25.61 -11.69 -15.59
N GLY A 129 -25.99 -10.61 -14.88
CA GLY A 129 -27.21 -10.56 -14.09
C GLY A 129 -28.48 -10.68 -14.93
N LEU A 130 -28.51 -10.01 -16.10
CA LEU A 130 -29.61 -10.08 -17.06
C LEU A 130 -29.69 -11.45 -17.75
N VAL A 131 -28.55 -12.04 -18.14
CA VAL A 131 -28.47 -13.42 -18.64
C VAL A 131 -29.05 -14.40 -17.62
N GLN A 132 -28.71 -14.23 -16.34
CA GLN A 132 -29.20 -15.11 -15.28
C GLN A 132 -30.70 -14.95 -15.04
N ALA A 133 -31.23 -13.72 -15.10
CA ALA A 133 -32.67 -13.48 -15.02
C ALA A 133 -33.43 -14.10 -16.22
N ALA A 134 -32.86 -14.03 -17.42
CA ALA A 134 -33.40 -14.66 -18.62
C ALA A 134 -33.34 -16.20 -18.55
N ARG A 135 -32.22 -16.77 -18.09
CA ARG A 135 -32.08 -18.23 -17.88
C ARG A 135 -33.06 -18.78 -16.85
N GLN A 136 -33.38 -18.03 -15.79
CA GLN A 136 -34.41 -18.42 -14.83
C GLN A 136 -35.83 -18.37 -15.41
N ARG A 137 -36.05 -17.63 -16.50
CA ARG A 137 -37.29 -17.62 -17.29
C ARG A 137 -37.29 -18.64 -18.44
N GLY A 138 -36.24 -19.45 -18.57
CA GLY A 138 -36.12 -20.47 -19.62
C GLY A 138 -35.61 -19.93 -20.97
N GLU A 139 -35.13 -18.69 -21.02
CA GLU A 139 -34.65 -18.06 -22.26
C GLU A 139 -33.13 -18.17 -22.39
N HIS A 140 -32.67 -18.60 -23.57
CA HIS A 140 -31.23 -18.67 -23.89
C HIS A 140 -30.69 -17.29 -24.31
N ALA A 141 -30.20 -16.52 -23.34
CA ALA A 141 -29.59 -15.21 -23.58
C ALA A 141 -28.14 -15.30 -24.13
N VAL A 142 -27.95 -16.01 -25.26
CA VAL A 142 -26.63 -16.27 -25.88
C VAL A 142 -25.89 -14.97 -26.21
N VAL A 143 -26.60 -13.97 -26.72
CA VAL A 143 -26.03 -12.65 -27.08
C VAL A 143 -25.48 -11.93 -25.84
N ALA A 144 -26.21 -11.94 -24.73
CA ALA A 144 -25.76 -11.29 -23.51
C ALA A 144 -24.63 -12.07 -22.80
N THR A 145 -24.54 -13.40 -22.97
CA THR A 145 -23.35 -14.16 -22.54
C THR A 145 -22.11 -13.84 -23.34
N VAL A 146 -22.21 -13.75 -24.67
CA VAL A 146 -21.09 -13.42 -25.55
C VAL A 146 -20.61 -11.98 -25.28
N ALA A 147 -21.55 -11.04 -25.15
CA ALA A 147 -21.24 -9.65 -24.78
C ALA A 147 -20.55 -9.54 -23.41
N ALA A 148 -21.00 -10.30 -22.41
CA ALA A 148 -20.35 -10.33 -21.10
C ALA A 148 -18.93 -10.91 -21.15
N THR A 149 -18.70 -11.97 -21.94
CA THR A 149 -17.35 -12.54 -22.11
C THR A 149 -16.40 -11.57 -22.81
N ILE A 150 -16.86 -10.90 -23.88
CA ILE A 150 -16.05 -9.93 -24.62
C ILE A 150 -15.72 -8.72 -23.73
N ALA A 151 -16.70 -8.22 -22.97
CA ALA A 151 -16.48 -7.11 -22.02
C ALA A 151 -15.48 -7.49 -20.91
N CYS A 152 -15.50 -8.74 -20.43
CA CYS A 152 -14.55 -9.24 -19.45
C CYS A 152 -13.12 -9.35 -20.02
N PHE A 153 -12.97 -9.90 -21.22
CA PHE A 153 -11.67 -9.98 -21.91
C PHE A 153 -11.09 -8.60 -22.22
N MET A 154 -11.94 -7.66 -22.68
CA MET A 154 -11.56 -6.27 -22.90
C MET A 154 -11.11 -5.59 -21.61
N ALA A 155 -11.84 -5.78 -20.50
CA ALA A 155 -11.47 -5.22 -19.22
C ALA A 155 -10.14 -5.78 -18.69
N LEU A 156 -9.90 -7.09 -18.84
CA LEU A 156 -8.63 -7.73 -18.49
C LEU A 156 -7.46 -7.20 -19.35
N GLY A 157 -7.68 -7.01 -20.65
CA GLY A 157 -6.68 -6.43 -21.56
C GLY A 157 -6.34 -4.98 -21.19
N LEU A 158 -7.35 -4.15 -20.95
CA LEU A 158 -7.17 -2.76 -20.54
C LEU A 158 -6.48 -2.64 -19.16
N ALA A 159 -6.82 -3.50 -18.21
CA ALA A 159 -6.15 -3.56 -16.92
C ALA A 159 -4.67 -3.96 -17.04
N GLY A 160 -4.35 -4.90 -17.95
CA GLY A 160 -2.96 -5.29 -18.24
C GLY A 160 -2.14 -4.14 -18.84
N VAL A 161 -2.72 -3.38 -19.78
CA VAL A 161 -2.07 -2.20 -20.37
C VAL A 161 -1.90 -1.07 -19.35
N ALA A 162 -2.90 -0.83 -18.50
CA ALA A 162 -2.80 0.15 -17.40
C ALA A 162 -1.69 -0.21 -16.40
N ALA A 163 -1.55 -1.51 -16.07
CA ALA A 163 -0.49 -2.00 -15.21
C ALA A 163 0.92 -1.87 -15.83
N GLY A 164 1.03 -2.03 -17.16
CA GLY A 164 2.28 -1.81 -17.89
C GLY A 164 2.66 -0.33 -18.02
N GLY A 165 1.68 0.56 -18.21
CA GLY A 165 1.89 2.01 -18.26
C GLY A 165 2.36 2.61 -16.93
N ALA A 166 2.12 1.93 -15.80
CA ALA A 166 2.68 2.30 -14.51
C ALA A 166 4.22 2.22 -14.44
N GLN A 167 4.86 1.61 -15.46
CA GLN A 167 6.31 1.43 -15.53
C GLN A 167 7.00 2.42 -16.49
N THR A 168 6.27 3.26 -17.24
CA THR A 168 6.87 4.14 -18.24
C THR A 168 7.19 5.54 -17.73
N ASP A 169 8.50 5.80 -17.66
CA ASP A 169 9.28 7.03 -17.81
C ASP A 169 8.73 8.40 -17.42
N GLY A 170 9.50 9.08 -16.57
CA GLY A 170 9.49 10.53 -16.43
C GLY A 170 9.36 11.00 -14.99
N ALA A 171 10.44 10.89 -14.21
CA ALA A 171 10.59 11.53 -12.91
C ALA A 171 10.36 13.05 -13.02
N ALA A 172 9.14 13.49 -12.71
CA ALA A 172 8.88 14.88 -12.40
C ALA A 172 9.03 14.99 -10.86
N PRO A 173 10.00 15.77 -10.37
CA PRO A 173 10.20 15.92 -8.94
C PRO A 173 9.01 16.66 -8.33
N SER A 174 8.30 15.99 -7.42
CA SER A 174 7.28 16.60 -6.58
C SER A 174 7.98 17.53 -5.59
N LYS A 175 7.99 18.84 -5.90
CA LYS A 175 8.40 19.89 -4.97
C LYS A 175 7.28 20.13 -3.96
N ASP A 176 7.18 19.28 -2.95
CA ASP A 176 6.38 19.59 -1.76
C ASP A 176 7.26 20.39 -0.78
N GLY A 177 7.05 21.70 -0.78
CA GLY A 177 7.78 22.71 -0.02
C GLY A 177 7.43 22.70 1.46
N GLY A 178 8.05 21.79 2.21
CA GLY A 178 8.23 21.96 3.65
C GLY A 178 9.25 23.07 3.98
N PRO A 179 9.41 23.43 5.27
CA PRO A 179 10.40 24.43 5.71
C PRO A 179 11.86 24.02 5.45
N LEU A 180 12.12 22.74 5.15
CA LEU A 180 13.41 22.25 4.69
C LEU A 180 13.54 22.42 3.17
N ALA A 181 14.62 23.05 2.72
CA ALA A 181 14.98 23.09 1.29
C ALA A 181 15.41 21.70 0.83
N SER A 182 14.46 20.92 0.31
CA SER A 182 14.71 19.58 -0.22
C SER A 182 15.36 19.65 -1.60
N GLN A 183 16.35 18.80 -1.81
CA GLN A 183 16.90 18.52 -3.13
C GLN A 183 16.63 17.05 -3.48
N PRO A 184 16.48 16.70 -4.78
CA PRO A 184 16.32 15.32 -5.19
C PRO A 184 17.55 14.52 -4.78
N TRP A 185 17.34 13.34 -4.22
CA TRP A 185 18.41 12.43 -3.86
C TRP A 185 19.10 11.88 -5.11
N SER A 186 20.42 11.83 -5.05
CA SER A 186 21.26 11.02 -5.92
C SER A 186 22.53 10.65 -5.15
N ALA A 187 23.13 9.51 -5.49
CA ALA A 187 24.39 9.09 -4.88
C ALA A 187 25.51 10.15 -5.05
N SER A 188 25.51 10.86 -6.18
CA SER A 188 26.46 11.95 -6.43
C SER A 188 26.17 13.20 -5.59
N ALA A 189 24.90 13.53 -5.33
CA ALA A 189 24.54 14.65 -4.46
C ALA A 189 24.92 14.37 -2.99
N VAL A 190 24.76 13.13 -2.53
CA VAL A 190 25.26 12.70 -1.21
C VAL A 190 26.77 12.91 -1.15
N ALA A 191 27.52 12.33 -2.10
CA ALA A 191 28.98 12.37 -2.11
C ALA A 191 29.52 13.82 -2.18
N GLN A 192 28.88 14.69 -2.97
CA GLN A 192 29.26 16.10 -3.07
C GLN A 192 29.03 16.86 -1.76
N ALA A 193 27.88 16.66 -1.12
CA ALA A 193 27.55 17.35 0.13
C ALA A 193 28.43 16.85 1.30
N THR A 194 28.71 15.54 1.37
CA THR A 194 29.64 14.98 2.36
C THR A 194 31.08 15.45 2.11
N ALA A 195 31.53 15.52 0.85
CA ALA A 195 32.86 16.05 0.49
C ALA A 195 33.00 17.55 0.80
N ALA A 196 31.89 18.30 0.76
CA ALA A 196 31.83 19.70 1.20
C ALA A 196 31.82 19.85 2.73
N GLY A 197 31.96 18.77 3.49
CA GLY A 197 32.01 18.80 4.95
C GLY A 197 30.65 19.04 5.61
N ARG A 198 29.54 18.81 4.90
CA ARG A 198 28.19 19.03 5.42
C ARG A 198 27.53 17.69 5.79
N PRO A 199 26.87 17.58 6.95
CA PRO A 199 26.01 16.43 7.24
C PRO A 199 24.89 16.34 6.20
N VAL A 200 24.52 15.12 5.78
CA VAL A 200 23.48 14.90 4.77
C VAL A 200 22.39 14.02 5.34
N LEU A 201 21.21 14.59 5.55
CA LEU A 201 20.01 13.83 5.90
C LEU A 201 19.31 13.39 4.61
N VAL A 202 19.33 12.09 4.36
CA VAL A 202 18.62 11.45 3.24
C VAL A 202 17.31 10.88 3.75
N ASN A 203 16.21 11.26 3.11
CA ASN A 203 14.89 10.68 3.35
C ASN A 203 14.41 9.95 2.09
N LEU A 204 14.45 8.62 2.11
CA LEU A 204 13.85 7.78 1.08
C LEU A 204 12.38 7.55 1.45
N THR A 205 11.48 8.19 0.71
CA THR A 205 10.05 8.32 1.00
C THR A 205 9.20 7.87 -0.19
N ALA A 206 7.90 7.73 0.02
CA ALA A 206 6.93 7.54 -1.05
C ALA A 206 5.54 8.06 -0.62
N ASP A 207 4.72 8.47 -1.59
CA ASP A 207 3.38 8.99 -1.32
C ASP A 207 2.39 7.93 -0.80
N TRP A 208 2.59 6.67 -1.18
CA TRP A 208 1.80 5.54 -0.70
C TRP A 208 2.23 5.05 0.69
N CYS A 209 3.37 5.52 1.19
CA CYS A 209 3.93 5.11 2.46
C CYS A 209 3.37 5.98 3.60
N VAL A 210 2.40 5.42 4.33
CA VAL A 210 1.75 6.11 5.46
C VAL A 210 2.76 6.50 6.54
N THR A 211 3.67 5.59 6.89
CA THR A 211 4.71 5.87 7.89
C THR A 211 5.63 7.01 7.44
N CYS A 212 5.93 7.11 6.14
CA CYS A 212 6.74 8.19 5.59
C CYS A 212 6.04 9.54 5.77
N LYS A 213 4.74 9.62 5.47
CA LYS A 213 3.95 10.85 5.68
C LYS A 213 3.76 11.21 7.15
N ILE A 214 3.72 10.21 8.03
CA ILE A 214 3.74 10.45 9.49
C ILE A 214 5.07 11.07 9.90
N ASN A 215 6.20 10.49 9.49
CA ASN A 215 7.53 11.03 9.78
C ASN A 215 7.75 12.44 9.22
N GLU A 216 7.28 12.68 8.00
CA GLU A 216 7.32 14.00 7.37
C GLU A 216 6.59 15.02 8.23
N ARG A 217 5.37 14.71 8.69
CA ARG A 217 4.57 15.62 9.52
C ARG A 217 5.07 15.75 10.97
N ALA A 218 5.54 14.65 11.55
CA ALA A 218 5.92 14.59 12.96
C ALA A 218 7.33 15.12 13.24
N ALA A 219 8.23 15.07 12.26
CA ALA A 219 9.62 15.49 12.43
C ALA A 219 10.09 16.42 11.30
N LEU A 220 10.02 16.00 10.03
CA LEU A 220 10.73 16.69 8.94
C LEU A 220 10.09 18.03 8.52
N SER A 221 8.81 18.24 8.80
CA SER A 221 8.14 19.53 8.62
C SER A 221 8.19 20.43 9.86
N SER A 222 8.86 19.99 10.94
CA SER A 222 8.94 20.77 12.17
C SER A 222 9.87 21.99 12.00
N PRO A 223 9.46 23.19 12.45
CA PRO A 223 10.35 24.36 12.50
C PRO A 223 11.60 24.13 13.35
N ARG A 224 11.53 23.26 14.38
CA ARG A 224 12.67 22.96 15.25
C ARG A 224 13.73 22.16 14.51
N VAL A 225 13.32 21.13 13.77
CA VAL A 225 14.21 20.34 12.91
C VAL A 225 14.79 21.21 11.79
N ALA A 226 13.99 22.08 11.18
CA ALA A 226 14.48 23.03 10.17
C ALA A 226 15.56 23.98 10.71
N LYS A 227 15.40 24.46 11.94
CA LYS A 227 16.40 25.27 12.62
C LYS A 227 17.68 24.48 12.92
N ALA A 228 17.56 23.25 13.45
CA ALA A 228 18.70 22.39 13.72
C ALA A 228 19.50 22.05 12.45
N MET A 229 18.81 21.70 11.36
CA MET A 229 19.41 21.47 10.04
C MET A 229 20.18 22.69 9.52
N THR A 230 19.61 23.90 9.70
CA THR A 230 20.27 25.15 9.30
C THR A 230 21.50 25.44 10.17
N GLN A 231 21.43 25.20 11.49
CA GLN A 231 22.54 25.38 12.43
C GLN A 231 23.69 24.42 12.16
N ALA A 232 23.39 23.16 11.83
CA ALA A 232 24.37 22.15 11.44
C ALA A 232 24.88 22.32 9.99
N ASN A 233 24.36 23.30 9.25
CA ASN A 233 24.58 23.47 7.80
C ASN A 233 24.33 22.16 7.02
N ALA A 234 23.36 21.35 7.45
CA ALA A 234 23.07 20.05 6.88
C ALA A 234 22.34 20.17 5.53
N ALA A 235 22.56 19.22 4.63
CA ALA A 235 21.83 19.08 3.39
C ALA A 235 20.67 18.09 3.56
N TYR A 236 19.50 18.41 3.02
CA TYR A 236 18.33 17.53 3.03
C TYR A 236 18.05 17.00 1.62
N LEU A 237 18.24 15.69 1.44
CA LEU A 237 18.03 15.01 0.16
C LEU A 237 16.82 14.08 0.25
N VAL A 238 15.95 14.12 -0.76
CA VAL A 238 14.71 13.32 -0.78
C VAL A 238 14.73 12.38 -1.98
N GLY A 239 14.69 11.08 -1.70
CA GLY A 239 14.51 10.05 -2.71
C GLY A 239 13.04 9.66 -2.77
N ASP A 240 12.33 10.11 -3.81
CA ASP A 240 10.93 9.77 -4.01
C ASP A 240 10.80 8.40 -4.73
N TRP A 241 10.48 7.37 -3.96
CA TRP A 241 10.21 6.01 -4.43
C TRP A 241 8.70 5.75 -4.61
N THR A 242 7.91 6.81 -4.84
CA THR A 242 6.49 6.67 -5.23
C THR A 242 6.38 5.88 -6.52
N ARG A 243 7.24 6.19 -7.49
CA ARG A 243 7.49 5.35 -8.66
C ARG A 243 8.79 4.60 -8.47
N ARG A 244 8.81 3.34 -8.89
CA ARG A 244 10.00 2.50 -8.73
C ARG A 244 11.16 3.10 -9.51
N ASP A 245 12.24 3.38 -8.80
CA ASP A 245 13.51 3.86 -9.34
C ASP A 245 14.64 2.88 -8.97
N ASP A 246 15.43 2.47 -9.96
CA ASP A 246 16.47 1.44 -9.76
C ASP A 246 17.69 1.95 -8.97
N ALA A 247 17.97 3.25 -8.98
CA ALA A 247 19.02 3.83 -8.17
C ALA A 247 18.60 3.84 -6.69
N ILE A 248 17.39 4.30 -6.40
CA ILE A 248 16.84 4.28 -5.03
C ILE A 248 16.66 2.84 -4.53
N THR A 249 16.21 1.93 -5.40
CA THR A 249 16.05 0.50 -5.04
C THR A 249 17.37 -0.14 -4.63
N ARG A 250 18.47 0.16 -5.35
CA ARG A 250 19.81 -0.33 -5.00
C ARG A 250 20.30 0.24 -3.68
N GLU A 251 20.05 1.52 -3.41
CA GLU A 251 20.38 2.14 -2.12
C GLU A 251 19.63 1.43 -0.97
N LEU A 252 18.31 1.25 -1.10
CA LEU A 252 17.51 0.54 -0.10
C LEU A 252 18.06 -0.87 0.17
N GLN A 253 18.38 -1.61 -0.88
CA GLN A 253 18.92 -2.97 -0.76
C GLN A 253 20.32 -3.01 -0.15
N ALA A 254 21.18 -2.03 -0.45
CA ALA A 254 22.50 -1.91 0.16
C ALA A 254 22.42 -1.79 1.69
N HIS A 255 21.36 -1.14 2.20
CA HIS A 255 21.07 -1.01 3.63
C HIS A 255 20.13 -2.10 4.18
N GLY A 256 19.96 -3.21 3.45
CA GLY A 256 19.15 -4.36 3.87
C GLY A 256 17.65 -4.08 3.91
N ARG A 257 17.16 -3.09 3.16
CA ARG A 257 15.73 -2.72 3.08
C ARG A 257 15.16 -3.06 1.72
N SER A 258 13.95 -3.63 1.71
CA SER A 258 13.20 -3.92 0.48
C SER A 258 12.20 -2.83 0.09
N GLY A 259 12.15 -1.73 0.85
CA GLY A 259 11.21 -0.63 0.67
C GLY A 259 11.39 0.50 1.67
N VAL A 260 10.59 1.54 1.53
CA VAL A 260 10.53 2.74 2.38
C VAL A 260 9.63 2.52 3.62
N PRO A 261 9.77 3.30 4.72
CA PRO A 261 10.70 4.42 4.94
C PRO A 261 12.13 3.97 5.23
N LEU A 262 13.10 4.70 4.71
CA LEU A 262 14.50 4.65 5.16
C LEU A 262 15.05 6.07 5.27
N SER A 263 15.53 6.43 6.46
CA SER A 263 16.19 7.71 6.70
C SER A 263 17.64 7.46 7.12
N LEU A 264 18.56 8.11 6.43
CA LEU A 264 20.00 7.94 6.61
C LEU A 264 20.61 9.29 6.92
N LEU A 265 21.52 9.33 7.90
CA LEU A 265 22.32 10.50 8.18
C LEU A 265 23.79 10.21 7.84
N TYR A 266 24.31 10.89 6.84
CA TYR A 266 25.73 10.85 6.50
C TYR A 266 26.47 11.96 7.23
N ARG A 267 27.48 11.61 8.02
CA ARG A 267 28.35 12.58 8.70
C ARG A 267 29.66 12.78 7.94
N PRO A 268 30.23 14.00 7.92
CA PRO A 268 31.54 14.23 7.33
C PRO A 268 32.61 13.35 7.97
N GLY A 269 33.37 12.60 7.16
CA GLY A 269 34.45 11.74 7.63
C GLY A 269 34.04 10.33 8.11
N GLN A 270 32.75 10.01 8.13
CA GLN A 270 32.27 8.65 8.33
C GLN A 270 31.99 7.97 6.98
N ALA A 271 32.44 6.74 6.82
CA ALA A 271 32.25 5.97 5.58
C ALA A 271 30.84 5.38 5.46
N GLU A 272 30.20 5.05 6.59
CA GLU A 272 28.85 4.48 6.64
C GLU A 272 27.86 5.50 7.24
N PRO A 273 26.64 5.59 6.70
CA PRO A 273 25.60 6.43 7.28
C PRO A 273 25.04 5.84 8.56
N GLU A 274 24.62 6.72 9.47
CA GLU A 274 23.78 6.34 10.60
C GLU A 274 22.34 6.07 10.11
N ILE A 275 21.84 4.86 10.38
CA ILE A 275 20.48 4.47 10.01
C ILE A 275 19.52 4.91 11.12
N LEU A 276 18.61 5.85 10.79
CA LEU A 276 17.65 6.35 11.75
C LEU A 276 16.47 5.36 11.96
N PRO A 277 15.79 5.42 13.12
CA PRO A 277 14.59 4.63 13.38
C PRO A 277 13.48 4.84 12.34
N GLN A 278 12.67 3.80 12.13
CA GLN A 278 11.56 3.85 11.16
C GLN A 278 10.47 4.87 11.53
N LEU A 279 10.28 5.14 12.81
CA LEU A 279 9.45 6.26 13.28
C LEU A 279 10.37 7.40 13.70
N LEU A 280 10.30 8.51 12.97
CA LEU A 280 11.03 9.72 13.28
C LEU A 280 10.23 10.59 14.23
N THR A 281 10.91 11.13 15.23
CA THR A 281 10.42 12.21 16.08
C THR A 281 11.36 13.40 15.96
N GLU A 282 10.90 14.60 16.34
CA GLU A 282 11.76 15.79 16.34
C GLU A 282 13.07 15.56 17.11
N GLY A 283 12.97 14.96 18.31
CA GLY A 283 14.13 14.69 19.17
C GLY A 283 15.16 13.81 18.48
N VAL A 284 14.74 12.67 17.92
CA VAL A 284 15.63 11.73 17.22
C VAL A 284 16.40 12.40 16.08
N VAL A 285 15.73 13.26 15.29
CA VAL A 285 16.41 13.96 14.18
C VAL A 285 17.37 15.03 14.69
N ILE A 286 16.98 15.78 15.71
CA ILE A 286 17.81 16.84 16.29
C ILE A 286 19.05 16.24 16.95
N ASP A 287 18.86 15.22 17.80
CA ASP A 287 19.94 14.55 18.54
C ASP A 287 20.98 13.98 17.56
N ALA A 288 20.51 13.31 16.50
CA ALA A 288 21.39 12.75 15.47
C ALA A 288 22.23 13.82 14.73
N LEU A 289 21.73 15.05 14.60
CA LEU A 289 22.44 16.16 13.96
C LEU A 289 23.43 16.88 14.89
N THR A 290 23.26 16.74 16.21
CA THR A 290 24.13 17.38 17.21
C THR A 290 25.25 16.49 17.73
N ASP A 291 25.10 15.17 17.66
CA ASP A 291 26.13 14.17 17.99
C ASP A 291 27.16 13.97 16.87
#